data_AF-A0A4Q7PNQ7-F1
#
_entry.id   AF-A0A4Q7PNQ7-F1
#
_cell.length_a   1.000
_cell.length_b   1.000
_cell.length_c   1.000
_cell.angle_alpha   90.00
_cell.angle_beta   90.00
_cell.angle_gamma   90.00
#
_symmetry.space_group_name_H-M   'P 1'
#
loop_
_entity.id
_entity.type
_entity.pdbx_description
1 polymer ?
#
loop_
_entity_poly.entity_id
_entity_poly.type
_entity_poly.pdbx_seq_one_letter_code
_entity_poly.pdbx_strand_id
1 'polypeptide(L)'
;MKRTEIRQQITESAGKIKNNIILNEILQISELMRRTMDEKEYMEVSEPEWDKRVLIRAVLNMDDPRRIRNLRAIADGMERQSRGICKT
;
A
#
# COMPACT_ATOMS: atom_id res chain seq x y z
N MET A 1 10.62 -1.73 -20.18
CA MET A 1 10.45 -3.12 -19.68
C MET A 1 9.18 -3.69 -20.26
N LYS A 2 9.22 -4.90 -20.84
CA LYS A 2 8.04 -5.54 -21.44
C LYS A 2 7.12 -6.08 -20.33
N ARG A 3 5.81 -6.11 -20.57
CA ARG A 3 4.81 -6.62 -19.61
C ARG A 3 5.14 -8.02 -19.08
N THR A 4 5.69 -8.88 -19.94
CA THR A 4 6.09 -10.25 -19.59
C THR A 4 7.26 -10.28 -18.61
N GLU A 5 8.25 -9.39 -18.78
CA GLU A 5 9.40 -9.26 -17.88
C GLU A 5 8.94 -8.78 -16.49
N ILE A 6 8.03 -7.81 -16.43
CA ILE A 6 7.43 -7.33 -15.17
C ILE A 6 6.76 -8.47 -14.42
N ARG A 7 5.94 -9.27 -15.11
CA ARG A 7 5.23 -10.40 -14.52
C ARG A 7 6.19 -11.44 -13.96
N GLN A 8 7.24 -11.76 -14.70
CA GLN A 8 8.25 -12.72 -14.26
C GLN A 8 8.94 -12.23 -12.97
N GLN A 9 9.38 -10.96 -12.93
CA GLN A 9 10.02 -10.39 -11.75
C GLN A 9 9.10 -10.37 -10.53
N ILE A 10 7.81 -10.09 -10.72
CA ILE A 10 6.80 -10.15 -9.66
C ILE A 10 6.70 -11.59 -9.13
N THR A 11 6.54 -12.58 -10.00
CA THR A 11 6.42 -14.00 -9.60
C THR A 11 7.66 -14.46 -8.83
N GLU A 12 8.85 -14.14 -9.33
CA GLU A 12 10.12 -14.50 -8.67
C GLU A 12 10.27 -13.82 -7.31
N SER A 13 9.87 -12.55 -7.19
CA SER A 13 9.97 -11.80 -5.93
C SER A 13 8.93 -12.29 -4.91
N ALA A 14 7.69 -12.48 -5.34
CA ALA A 14 6.61 -12.99 -4.49
C ALA A 14 6.92 -14.41 -3.99
N GLY A 15 7.46 -15.28 -4.85
CA GLY A 15 7.86 -16.64 -4.47
C GLY A 15 8.96 -16.72 -3.41
N LYS A 16 9.71 -15.64 -3.18
CA LYS A 16 10.72 -15.56 -2.11
C LYS A 16 10.15 -15.13 -0.76
N ILE A 17 8.93 -14.58 -0.74
CA ILE A 17 8.27 -14.15 0.50
C ILE A 17 7.65 -15.36 1.18
N LYS A 18 8.18 -15.74 2.35
CA LYS A 18 7.69 -16.88 3.14
C LYS A 18 6.63 -16.51 4.17
N ASN A 19 6.43 -15.21 4.42
CA ASN A 19 5.51 -14.73 5.42
C ASN A 19 4.12 -14.52 4.82
N ASN A 20 3.16 -15.34 5.24
CA ASN A 20 1.78 -15.29 4.76
C ASN A 20 1.07 -13.95 5.07
N ILE A 21 1.44 -13.27 6.15
CA ILE A 21 0.87 -11.97 6.51
C ILE A 21 1.25 -10.94 5.46
N ILE A 22 2.54 -10.88 5.10
CA ILE A 22 3.06 -9.96 4.07
C ILE A 22 2.45 -10.29 2.70
N LEU A 23 2.31 -11.58 2.35
CA LEU A 23 1.65 -11.98 1.11
C LEU A 23 0.19 -11.51 1.06
N ASN A 24 -0.54 -11.62 2.17
CA ASN A 24 -1.91 -11.15 2.26
C ASN A 24 -2.01 -9.62 2.13
N GLU A 25 -1.10 -8.87 2.74
CA GLU A 25 -1.03 -7.40 2.58
C GLU A 25 -0.78 -6.99 1.12
N ILE A 26 0.15 -7.66 0.44
CA ILE A 26 0.44 -7.42 -0.98
C ILE A 26 -0.77 -7.75 -1.86
N LEU A 27 -1.50 -8.83 -1.55
CA LEU A 27 -2.74 -9.19 -2.25
C LEU A 27 -3.79 -8.09 -2.11
N GLN A 28 -4.02 -7.60 -0.89
CA GLN A 28 -5.00 -6.52 -0.64
C GLN A 28 -4.63 -5.23 -1.39
N ILE A 29 -3.34 -4.84 -1.39
CA ILE A 29 -2.87 -3.68 -2.15
C ILE A 29 -3.12 -3.90 -3.66
N SER A 30 -2.83 -5.10 -4.16
CA SER A 30 -2.99 -5.43 -5.57
C SER A 30 -4.45 -5.40 -6.01
N GLU A 31 -5.36 -5.92 -5.19
CA GLU A 31 -6.80 -5.89 -5.43
C GLU A 31 -7.35 -4.47 -5.44
N LEU A 32 -6.94 -3.64 -4.46
CA LEU A 32 -7.30 -2.22 -4.42
C LEU A 32 -6.85 -1.51 -5.71
N MET A 33 -5.60 -1.72 -6.13
CA MET A 33 -5.08 -1.14 -7.37
C MET A 33 -5.86 -1.60 -8.60
N ARG A 34 -6.21 -2.90 -8.69
CA ARG A 34 -7.02 -3.46 -9.78
C ARG A 34 -8.40 -2.80 -9.84
N ARG A 35 -9.13 -2.74 -8.72
CA ARG A 35 -10.47 -2.15 -8.63
C ARG A 35 -10.46 -0.67 -9.02
N THR A 36 -9.43 0.06 -8.60
CA THR A 36 -9.21 1.48 -8.97
C THR A 36 -8.67 1.69 -10.39
N MET A 37 -8.65 0.66 -11.25
CA MET A 37 -8.22 0.73 -12.66
C MET A 37 -9.23 0.14 -13.64
N ASP A 38 -10.27 -0.55 -13.15
CA ASP A 38 -11.33 -1.10 -13.99
C ASP A 38 -12.42 -0.05 -14.19
N GLU A 39 -12.53 0.51 -15.40
CA GLU A 39 -13.52 1.52 -15.82
C GLU A 39 -14.97 1.15 -15.48
N LYS A 40 -15.30 -0.16 -15.35
CA LYS A 40 -16.62 -0.61 -14.91
C LYS A 40 -16.79 -0.66 -13.39
N GLU A 41 -15.69 -0.83 -12.64
CA GLU A 41 -15.62 -1.00 -11.18
C GLU A 41 -15.24 0.31 -10.45
N TYR A 42 -14.81 1.36 -11.15
CA TYR A 42 -14.57 2.69 -10.53
C TYR A 42 -15.83 3.29 -9.89
N MET A 43 -17.03 2.87 -10.30
CA MET A 43 -18.28 3.23 -9.63
C MET A 43 -18.46 2.53 -8.26
N GLU A 44 -17.68 1.49 -7.97
CA GLU A 44 -17.77 0.67 -6.76
C GLU A 44 -16.63 0.92 -5.75
N VAL A 45 -15.70 1.82 -6.06
CA VAL A 45 -14.62 2.19 -5.13
C VAL A 45 -15.09 3.34 -4.26
N SER A 46 -15.09 3.12 -2.95
CA SER A 46 -15.45 4.16 -1.98
C SER A 46 -14.37 5.25 -1.88
N GLU A 47 -14.74 6.47 -1.47
CA GLU A 47 -13.76 7.57 -1.26
C GLU A 47 -12.58 7.14 -0.34
N PRO A 48 -12.80 6.42 0.78
CA PRO A 48 -11.68 5.96 1.62
C PRO A 48 -10.75 4.96 0.91
N GLU A 49 -11.27 4.12 0.00
CA GLU A 49 -10.45 3.22 -0.80
C GLU A 49 -9.61 4.00 -1.83
N TRP A 50 -10.20 5.05 -2.41
CA TRP A 50 -9.47 5.95 -3.31
C TRP A 50 -8.32 6.66 -2.61
N ASP A 51 -8.56 7.22 -1.42
CA ASP A 51 -7.55 7.89 -0.63
C ASP A 51 -6.42 6.94 -0.23
N LYS A 52 -6.75 5.71 0.18
CA LYS A 52 -5.76 4.66 0.45
C LYS A 52 -4.88 4.39 -0.77
N ARG A 53 -5.47 4.28 -1.95
CA ARG A 53 -4.73 4.05 -3.21
C ARG A 53 -3.79 5.21 -3.53
N VAL A 54 -4.24 6.45 -3.39
CA VAL A 54 -3.42 7.65 -3.60
C VAL A 54 -2.23 7.65 -2.63
N LEU A 55 -2.47 7.37 -1.35
CA LEU A 55 -1.43 7.32 -0.33
C LEU A 55 -0.41 6.22 -0.60
N ILE A 56 -0.85 4.99 -0.89
CA ILE A 56 0.06 3.87 -1.22
C ILE A 56 0.95 4.23 -2.40
N ARG A 57 0.37 4.82 -3.46
CA ARG A 57 1.15 5.26 -4.62
C ARG A 57 2.16 6.34 -4.24
N ALA A 58 1.79 7.31 -3.41
CA ALA A 58 2.70 8.36 -2.96
C ALA A 58 3.88 7.81 -2.15
N VAL A 59 3.63 6.80 -1.30
CA VAL A 59 4.66 6.14 -0.50
C VAL A 59 5.60 5.30 -1.35
N LEU A 60 5.07 4.52 -2.30
CA LEU A 60 5.89 3.68 -3.18
C LEU A 60 6.81 4.47 -4.10
N ASN A 61 6.44 5.70 -4.46
CA ASN A 61 7.26 6.61 -5.28
C ASN A 61 8.06 7.61 -4.42
N MET A 62 8.17 7.37 -3.11
CA MET A 62 8.91 8.24 -2.22
C MET A 62 10.36 7.79 -2.11
N ASP A 63 11.27 8.63 -2.59
CA ASP A 63 12.69 8.27 -2.68
C ASP A 63 13.51 8.92 -1.55
N ASP A 64 12.98 9.97 -0.92
CA ASP A 64 13.62 10.68 0.18
C ASP A 64 13.43 9.93 1.52
N PRO A 65 14.50 9.36 2.11
CA PRO A 65 14.40 8.62 3.37
C PRO A 65 13.92 9.48 4.55
N ARG A 66 14.12 10.80 4.51
CA ARG A 66 13.63 11.70 5.56
C ARG A 66 12.11 11.77 5.56
N ARG A 67 11.51 11.86 4.36
CA ARG A 67 10.05 11.88 4.20
C ARG A 67 9.42 10.55 4.63
N ILE A 68 10.07 9.43 4.32
CA ILE A 68 9.63 8.09 4.76
C ILE A 68 9.62 8.01 6.30
N ARG A 69 10.71 8.46 6.95
CA ARG A 69 10.80 8.48 8.42
C ARG A 69 9.72 9.36 9.06
N ASN A 70 9.47 10.54 8.51
CA ASN A 70 8.45 11.45 9.01
C ASN A 70 7.04 10.84 8.89
N LEU A 71 6.75 10.21 7.75
CA LEU A 71 5.46 9.54 7.54
C LEU A 71 5.25 8.41 8.56
N ARG A 72 6.28 7.60 8.81
CA ARG A 72 6.24 6.57 9.85
C ARG A 72 5.95 7.16 11.23
N ALA A 73 6.63 8.24 11.61
CA ALA A 73 6.42 8.89 12.90
C ALA A 73 4.99 9.43 13.06
N ILE A 74 4.41 10.00 11.99
CA ILE A 74 3.01 10.45 11.98
C ILE A 74 2.07 9.26 12.16
N ALA A 75 2.27 8.17 11.41
CA ALA A 75 1.44 6.97 11.50
C ALA A 75 1.48 6.35 12.91
N ASP A 76 2.68 6.20 13.48
CA ASP A 76 2.87 5.70 14.85
C ASP A 76 2.17 6.61 15.88
N GLY A 77 2.21 7.93 15.67
CA GLY A 77 1.52 8.91 16.52
C GLY A 77 -0.01 8.77 16.47
N MET A 78 -0.58 8.64 15.27
CA MET A 78 -2.02 8.42 15.07
C MET A 78 -2.49 7.11 15.71
N GLU A 79 -1.71 6.04 15.60
CA GLU A 79 -2.02 4.75 16.22
C GLU A 79 -1.98 4.82 17.75
N ARG A 80 -1.02 5.56 18.34
CA ARG A 80 -0.99 5.78 19.79
C ARG A 80 -2.19 6.60 20.26
N GLN A 81 -2.60 7.60 19.49
CA GLN A 81 -3.76 8.42 19.81
C GLN A 81 -5.05 7.60 19.75
N SER A 82 -5.24 6.77 18.71
CA SER A 82 -6.43 5.92 18.58
C SER A 82 -6.53 4.86 19.70
N ARG A 83 -5.39 4.43 20.23
CA ARG A 83 -5.30 3.51 21.38
C ARG A 83 -5.38 4.22 22.75
N GLY A 84 -5.54 5.55 22.79
CA GLY A 84 -5.61 6.33 24.03
C GLY A 84 -4.30 6.39 24.82
N ILE A 85 -3.16 6.14 24.17
CA ILE A 85 -1.84 6.03 24.83
C ILE A 85 -1.17 7.41 24.99
N CYS A 86 -1.66 8.45 24.30
CA CYS A 86 -1.18 9.82 24.52
C CYS A 86 -1.70 10.38 25.85
N LYS A 87 -0.83 10.41 26.86
CA LYS A 87 -1.01 11.27 28.05
C LYS A 87 -0.73 12.72 27.64
N THR A 88 -1.70 13.60 27.90
CA THR A 88 -1.50 15.06 28.03
C THR A 88 -0.43 15.38 29.06
#